data_AF-A0A7S1EY28-F1
#
_entry.id   AF-A0A7S1EY28-F1
#
_cell.length_a   1.000
_cell.length_b   1.000
_cell.length_c   1.000
_cell.angle_alpha   90.00
_cell.angle_beta   90.00
_cell.angle_gamma   90.00
#
_symmetry.space_group_name_H-M   'P 1'
#
loop_
_entity.id
_entity.type
_entity.pdbx_description
1 polymer ?
#
loop_
_entity_poly.entity_id
_entity_poly.type
_entity_poly.pdbx_seq_one_letter_code
_entity_poly.pdbx_strand_id
1 'polypeptide(L)'
;FVPRRVCVLFEVSAHIPSAMADVISRLPPETLQRCLAVVRVTELAPACAASAAMRRACRHPELWRRDVGLRCPELQRELDLKRASGLPTPSWRAACIGHWRRTCMEERHRLFPREMRLNEAVRVGMAAREDLISRRGFLQRCLEDLNQRLLVLSADAQSCGEVTSSSSRAASRRLRSEVDEVKSFADARREELRRISDELVHESSATLTHVRGEAARCASARRMVDSRLALIPPDQRDLSVGAGQCCSKQSTRRSRVAVMAAMAGERAADALQRDSQGRLLSGLKHRRLSQ
;
A
#
# COMPACT_ATOMS: atom_id res chain seq x y z
N PHE A 1 -9.91 25.77 34.90
CA PHE A 1 -10.01 24.31 35.12
C PHE A 1 -10.18 23.63 33.78
N VAL A 2 -9.11 23.04 33.25
CA VAL A 2 -9.15 22.27 31.99
C VAL A 2 -9.52 20.83 32.35
N PRO A 3 -10.67 20.29 31.92
CA PRO A 3 -10.97 18.89 32.19
C PRO A 3 -10.08 18.04 31.29
N ARG A 4 -9.11 17.35 31.91
CA ARG A 4 -8.27 16.32 31.28
C ARG A 4 -9.18 15.28 30.65
N ARG A 5 -9.24 15.27 29.32
CA ARG A 5 -9.87 14.22 28.52
C ARG A 5 -9.02 12.96 28.66
N VAL A 6 -9.45 12.03 29.50
CA VAL A 6 -8.96 10.66 29.47
C VAL A 6 -9.60 10.00 28.25
N CYS A 7 -8.96 10.17 27.08
CA CYS A 7 -9.24 9.33 25.92
C CYS A 7 -8.63 7.96 26.23
N VAL A 8 -9.43 7.03 26.74
CA VAL A 8 -9.05 5.62 26.77
C VAL A 8 -9.10 5.12 25.33
N LEU A 9 -7.93 5.05 24.70
CA LEU A 9 -7.72 4.29 23.47
C LEU A 9 -8.07 2.84 23.79
N PHE A 10 -9.12 2.32 23.15
CA PHE A 10 -9.51 0.91 23.22
C PHE A 10 -8.53 0.05 22.40
N GLU A 11 -7.27 -0.01 22.84
CA GLU A 11 -6.38 -1.11 22.50
C GLU A 11 -6.24 -1.96 23.76
N VAL A 12 -7.11 -2.98 23.91
CA VAL A 12 -7.11 -3.72 25.16
C VAL A 12 -7.38 -5.20 24.98
N SER A 13 -6.43 -6.00 25.48
CA SER A 13 -6.52 -7.42 25.77
C SER A 13 -7.91 -7.87 26.21
N ALA A 14 -8.33 -9.05 25.74
CA ALA A 14 -9.65 -9.65 25.92
C ALA A 14 -10.17 -9.77 27.38
N HIS A 15 -9.34 -9.49 28.39
CA HIS A 15 -9.70 -9.51 29.81
C HIS A 15 -10.38 -8.22 30.31
N ILE A 16 -10.12 -7.07 29.69
CA ILE A 16 -10.72 -5.77 30.11
C ILE A 16 -12.17 -5.57 29.62
N PRO A 17 -12.60 -6.09 28.45
CA PRO A 17 -14.01 -6.08 28.06
C PRO A 17 -14.93 -6.77 29.07
N SER A 18 -14.47 -7.84 29.74
CA SER A 18 -15.25 -8.59 30.74
C SER A 18 -15.44 -7.79 32.04
N ALA A 19 -14.38 -7.20 32.59
CA ALA A 19 -14.46 -6.41 33.83
C ALA A 19 -15.27 -5.11 33.63
N MET A 20 -15.14 -4.46 32.48
CA MET A 20 -15.91 -3.25 32.17
C MET A 20 -17.38 -3.54 31.86
N ALA A 21 -17.70 -4.68 31.25
CA ALA A 21 -19.09 -5.08 31.02
C ALA A 21 -19.86 -5.24 32.35
N ASP A 22 -19.18 -5.70 33.40
CA ASP A 22 -19.71 -5.87 34.75
C ASP A 22 -19.96 -4.54 35.48
N VAL A 23 -19.13 -3.52 35.24
CA VAL A 23 -19.36 -2.16 35.75
C VAL A 23 -20.53 -1.50 35.01
N ILE A 24 -20.59 -1.66 33.69
CA ILE A 24 -21.65 -1.08 32.84
C ILE A 24 -23.02 -1.68 33.17
N SER A 25 -23.09 -2.97 33.50
CA SER A 25 -24.35 -3.64 33.84
C SER A 25 -24.91 -3.23 35.20
N ARG A 26 -24.07 -2.70 36.10
CA ARG A 26 -24.43 -2.25 37.46
C ARG A 26 -24.79 -0.76 37.53
N LEU A 27 -24.56 0.01 36.46
CA LEU A 27 -24.92 1.44 36.42
C LEU A 27 -26.44 1.63 36.28
N PRO A 28 -27.03 2.61 36.98
CA PRO A 28 -28.40 3.05 36.73
C PRO A 28 -28.57 3.49 35.26
N PRO A 29 -29.74 3.25 34.65
CA PRO A 29 -29.97 3.56 33.23
C PRO A 29 -29.77 5.05 32.93
N GLU A 30 -30.13 5.96 33.84
CA GLU A 30 -29.94 7.41 33.68
C GLU A 30 -28.45 7.80 33.72
N THR A 31 -27.67 7.17 34.60
CA THR A 31 -26.21 7.41 34.70
C THR A 31 -25.50 6.85 33.47
N LEU A 32 -25.89 5.66 33.02
CA LEU A 32 -25.36 5.06 31.80
C LEU A 32 -25.68 5.92 30.57
N GLN A 33 -26.89 6.48 30.48
CA GLN A 33 -27.26 7.42 29.41
C GLN A 33 -26.39 8.69 29.41
N ARG A 34 -26.13 9.28 30.59
CA ARG A 34 -25.24 10.45 30.71
C ARG A 34 -23.81 10.12 30.30
N CYS A 35 -23.32 8.94 30.68
CA CYS A 35 -22.00 8.45 30.26
C CYS A 35 -21.93 8.18 28.75
N LEU A 36 -22.99 7.67 28.13
CA LEU A 36 -23.03 7.42 26.69
C LEU A 36 -23.20 8.69 25.85
N ALA A 37 -23.81 9.74 26.42
CA ALA A 37 -23.97 11.04 25.76
C ALA A 37 -22.64 11.74 25.44
N VAL A 38 -21.52 11.31 26.04
CA VAL A 38 -20.17 11.85 25.77
C VAL A 38 -19.32 10.95 24.86
N VAL A 39 -19.82 9.75 24.52
CA VAL A 39 -19.14 8.79 23.63
C VAL A 39 -19.51 9.10 22.19
N ARG A 40 -18.56 8.94 21.26
CA ARG A 40 -18.80 9.24 19.84
C ARG A 40 -19.79 8.24 19.24
N VAL A 41 -20.67 8.67 18.34
CA VAL A 41 -21.57 7.78 17.56
C VAL A 41 -20.83 6.62 16.89
N THR A 42 -19.62 6.86 16.38
CA THR A 42 -18.75 5.83 15.76
C THR A 42 -18.26 4.76 16.75
N GLU A 43 -18.24 5.08 18.04
CA GLU A 43 -17.83 4.22 19.15
C GLU A 43 -19.05 3.64 19.90
N LEU A 44 -20.20 4.30 19.81
CA LEU A 44 -21.48 3.84 20.34
C LEU A 44 -22.03 2.64 19.57
N ALA A 45 -22.05 2.69 18.23
CA ALA A 45 -22.56 1.61 17.38
C ALA A 45 -21.98 0.21 17.70
N PRO A 46 -20.65 0.04 17.86
CA PRO A 46 -20.07 -1.24 18.25
C PRO A 46 -20.26 -1.54 19.75
N ALA A 47 -20.25 -0.53 20.62
CA ALA A 47 -20.53 -0.71 22.05
C ALA A 47 -21.94 -1.27 22.29
N CYS A 48 -22.92 -0.89 21.47
CA CYS A 48 -24.28 -1.42 21.55
C CYS A 48 -24.40 -2.90 21.11
N ALA A 49 -23.32 -3.58 20.74
CA ALA A 49 -23.26 -5.03 20.57
C ALA A 49 -22.66 -5.76 21.80
N ALA A 50 -22.08 -5.03 22.76
CA ALA A 50 -21.29 -5.60 23.85
C ALA A 50 -22.13 -6.21 25.00
N SER A 51 -23.30 -5.65 25.33
CA SER A 51 -24.14 -6.20 26.42
C SER A 51 -25.63 -5.86 26.29
N ALA A 52 -26.50 -6.57 27.03
CA ALA A 52 -27.94 -6.29 27.07
C ALA A 52 -28.26 -4.91 27.69
N ALA A 53 -27.53 -4.51 28.75
CA ALA A 53 -27.66 -3.19 29.37
C ALA A 53 -27.28 -2.08 28.39
N MET A 54 -26.16 -2.24 27.66
CA MET A 54 -25.72 -1.29 26.64
C MET A 54 -26.71 -1.21 25.48
N ARG A 55 -27.25 -2.35 25.04
CA ARG A 55 -28.32 -2.39 24.02
C ARG A 55 -29.56 -1.59 24.44
N ARG A 56 -29.98 -1.67 25.71
CA ARG A 56 -31.15 -0.92 26.20
C ARG A 56 -30.86 0.58 26.30
N ALA A 57 -29.71 0.96 26.86
CA ALA A 57 -29.32 2.37 26.96
C ALA A 57 -29.20 3.02 25.57
N CYS A 58 -28.63 2.31 24.60
CA CYS A 58 -28.53 2.75 23.21
C CYS A 58 -29.88 2.87 22.45
N ARG A 59 -31.03 2.48 23.02
CA ARG A 59 -32.33 2.61 22.31
C ARG A 59 -32.89 4.03 22.35
N HIS A 60 -32.38 4.91 23.21
CA HIS A 60 -32.88 6.28 23.33
C HIS A 60 -32.54 7.12 22.09
N PRO A 61 -33.53 7.63 21.33
CA PRO A 61 -33.30 8.41 20.12
C PRO A 61 -32.48 9.69 20.35
N GLU A 62 -32.65 10.33 21.51
CA GLU A 62 -31.98 11.58 21.88
C GLU A 62 -30.45 11.44 22.00
N LEU A 63 -29.96 10.26 22.41
CA LEU A 63 -28.51 9.99 22.49
C LEU A 63 -27.85 10.06 21.12
N TRP A 64 -28.54 9.58 20.09
CA TRP A 64 -28.04 9.57 18.72
C TRP A 64 -28.28 10.90 18.04
N ARG A 65 -29.48 11.49 18.19
CA ARG A 65 -29.85 12.73 17.50
C ARG A 65 -28.88 13.87 17.81
N ARG A 66 -28.46 14.03 19.07
CA ARG A 66 -27.56 15.13 19.48
C ARG A 66 -26.15 14.98 18.90
N ASP A 67 -25.54 13.81 19.00
CA ASP A 67 -24.16 13.60 18.52
C ASP A 67 -24.12 13.42 16.99
N VAL A 68 -25.12 12.79 16.37
CA VAL A 68 -25.27 12.69 14.91
C VAL A 68 -25.51 14.06 14.28
N GLY A 69 -26.40 14.88 14.86
CA GLY A 69 -26.65 16.24 14.37
C GLY A 69 -25.41 17.14 14.43
N LEU A 70 -24.55 16.95 15.44
CA LEU A 70 -23.30 17.71 15.59
C LEU A 70 -22.14 17.20 14.72
N ARG A 71 -22.05 15.88 14.47
CA ARG A 71 -20.86 15.28 13.84
C ARG A 71 -21.09 14.73 12.43
N CYS A 72 -22.31 14.33 12.11
CA CYS A 72 -22.71 13.78 10.82
C CYS A 72 -23.95 14.53 10.30
N PRO A 73 -23.83 15.84 10.03
CA PRO A 73 -24.96 16.67 9.60
C PRO A 73 -25.58 16.16 8.29
N GLU A 74 -24.79 15.49 7.46
CA GLU A 74 -25.24 14.84 6.22
C GLU A 74 -26.22 13.68 6.50
N LEU A 75 -25.94 12.85 7.50
CA LEU A 75 -26.83 11.76 7.92
C LEU A 75 -28.12 12.30 8.51
N GLN A 76 -28.03 13.37 9.31
CA GLN A 76 -29.18 14.08 9.85
C GLN A 76 -30.08 14.58 8.71
N ARG A 77 -29.50 15.28 7.71
CA ARG A 77 -30.23 15.75 6.52
C ARG A 77 -30.85 14.59 5.73
N GLU A 78 -30.13 13.49 5.51
CA GLU A 78 -30.66 12.31 4.80
C GLU A 78 -31.91 11.75 5.50
N LEU A 79 -31.89 11.67 6.83
CA LEU A 79 -33.02 11.17 7.61
C LEU A 79 -34.18 12.15 7.68
N ASP A 80 -33.90 13.45 7.80
CA ASP A 80 -34.93 14.48 7.80
C ASP A 80 -35.64 14.57 6.44
N LEU A 81 -34.90 14.43 5.34
CA LEU A 81 -35.46 14.32 3.98
C LEU A 81 -36.35 13.08 3.83
N LYS A 82 -35.90 11.90 4.33
CA LYS A 82 -36.72 10.67 4.28
C LYS A 82 -37.99 10.78 5.11
N ARG A 83 -37.96 11.49 6.25
CA ARG A 83 -39.16 11.78 7.05
C ARG A 83 -40.11 12.71 6.31
N ALA A 84 -39.58 13.78 5.73
CA ALA A 84 -40.37 14.75 4.97
C ALA A 84 -41.03 14.11 3.73
N SER A 85 -40.39 13.12 3.12
CA SER A 85 -40.93 12.39 1.97
C SER A 85 -41.88 11.24 2.34
N GLY A 86 -42.22 11.07 3.62
CA GLY A 86 -43.11 9.98 4.08
C GLY A 86 -42.54 8.56 3.90
N LEU A 87 -41.24 8.43 3.64
CA LEU A 87 -40.59 7.13 3.46
C LEU A 87 -40.31 6.48 4.82
N PRO A 88 -40.34 5.14 4.91
CA PRO A 88 -39.96 4.44 6.12
C PRO A 88 -38.53 4.84 6.53
N THR A 89 -38.41 5.44 7.71
CA THR A 89 -37.12 5.91 8.23
C THR A 89 -36.52 4.87 9.15
N PRO A 90 -35.25 4.46 8.90
CA PRO A 90 -34.59 3.51 9.77
C PRO A 90 -34.41 4.11 11.18
N SER A 91 -34.36 3.25 12.20
CA SER A 91 -33.94 3.67 13.54
C SER A 91 -32.58 4.38 13.49
N TRP A 92 -32.33 5.32 14.39
CA TRP A 92 -31.04 6.02 14.47
C TRP A 92 -29.84 5.07 14.49
N ARG A 93 -29.96 3.96 15.21
CA ARG A 93 -28.95 2.90 15.24
C ARG A 93 -28.71 2.32 13.84
N ALA A 94 -29.76 1.91 13.14
CA ALA A 94 -29.65 1.33 11.80
C ALA A 94 -29.10 2.35 10.78
N ALA A 95 -29.51 3.61 10.89
CA ALA A 95 -29.00 4.70 10.06
C ALA A 95 -27.50 4.95 10.27
N CYS A 96 -27.04 4.98 11.53
CA CYS A 96 -25.62 5.17 11.86
C CYS A 96 -24.76 4.00 11.39
N ILE A 97 -25.22 2.76 11.59
CA ILE A 97 -24.53 1.55 11.10
C ILE A 97 -24.45 1.57 9.57
N GLY A 98 -25.55 1.90 8.89
CA GLY A 98 -25.59 1.99 7.43
C GLY A 98 -24.65 3.07 6.88
N HIS A 99 -24.65 4.26 7.50
CA HIS A 99 -23.76 5.36 7.13
C HIS A 99 -22.29 4.99 7.34
N TRP A 100 -21.94 4.50 8.54
CA TRP A 100 -20.57 4.11 8.86
C TRP A 100 -20.06 2.98 7.94
N ARG A 101 -20.89 1.98 7.66
CA ARG A 101 -20.58 0.92 6.70
C ARG A 101 -20.32 1.50 5.31
N ARG A 102 -21.17 2.40 4.83
CA ARG A 102 -21.00 3.06 3.52
C ARG A 102 -19.67 3.80 3.46
N THR A 103 -19.38 4.66 4.44
CA THR A 103 -18.12 5.42 4.52
C THR A 103 -16.89 4.51 4.59
N CYS A 104 -16.95 3.44 5.39
CA CYS A 104 -15.83 2.49 5.48
C CYS A 104 -15.62 1.73 4.17
N MET A 105 -16.69 1.32 3.49
CA MET A 105 -16.57 0.66 2.19
C MET A 105 -16.01 1.61 1.12
N GLU A 106 -16.46 2.87 1.08
CA GLU A 106 -15.92 3.90 0.20
C GLU A 106 -14.43 4.15 0.44
N GLU A 107 -14.03 4.31 1.70
CA GLU A 107 -12.62 4.46 2.08
C GLU A 107 -11.80 3.23 1.71
N ARG A 108 -12.32 2.01 1.95
CA ARG A 108 -11.67 0.77 1.52
C ARG A 108 -11.49 0.72 0.00
N HIS A 109 -12.50 1.11 -0.77
CA HIS A 109 -12.43 1.18 -2.24
C HIS A 109 -11.42 2.22 -2.74
N ARG A 110 -11.20 3.31 -1.99
CA ARG A 110 -10.16 4.30 -2.30
C ARG A 110 -8.75 3.84 -1.91
N LEU A 111 -8.60 3.25 -0.74
CA LEU A 111 -7.31 2.88 -0.15
C LEU A 111 -6.72 1.63 -0.82
N PHE A 112 -7.52 0.63 -1.14
CA PHE A 112 -7.02 -0.65 -1.66
C PHE A 112 -6.24 -0.51 -3.00
N PRO A 113 -6.77 0.16 -4.04
CA PRO A 113 -6.01 0.37 -5.28
C PRO A 113 -4.76 1.23 -5.06
N ARG A 114 -4.81 2.20 -4.13
CA ARG A 114 -3.66 3.04 -3.79
C ARG A 114 -2.56 2.23 -3.11
N GLU A 115 -2.91 1.39 -2.15
CA GLU A 115 -1.97 0.47 -1.48
C GLU A 115 -1.32 -0.47 -2.49
N MET A 116 -2.10 -1.06 -3.40
CA MET A 116 -1.56 -1.93 -4.46
C MET A 116 -0.53 -1.20 -5.34
N ARG A 117 -0.83 0.02 -5.81
CA ARG A 117 0.12 0.82 -6.60
C ARG A 117 1.38 1.18 -5.83
N LEU A 118 1.24 1.55 -4.56
CA LEU A 118 2.38 1.87 -3.71
C LEU A 118 3.26 0.65 -3.44
N ASN A 119 2.67 -0.50 -3.14
CA ASN A 119 3.41 -1.74 -2.94
C ASN A 119 4.14 -2.17 -4.21
N GLU A 120 3.52 -2.02 -5.37
CA GLU A 120 4.17 -2.29 -6.65
C GLU A 120 5.35 -1.34 -6.90
N ALA A 121 5.18 -0.04 -6.62
CA ALA A 121 6.27 0.93 -6.72
C ALA A 121 7.43 0.60 -5.76
N VAL A 122 7.14 0.15 -4.52
CA VAL A 122 8.17 -0.34 -3.59
C VAL A 122 8.88 -1.56 -4.17
N ARG A 123 8.15 -2.51 -4.74
CA ARG A 123 8.73 -3.74 -5.32
C ARG A 123 9.67 -3.41 -6.48
N VAL A 124 9.23 -2.57 -7.41
CA VAL A 124 10.03 -2.13 -8.56
C VAL A 124 11.27 -1.35 -8.09
N GLY A 125 11.11 -0.40 -7.16
CA GLY A 125 12.24 0.37 -6.64
C GLY A 125 13.25 -0.48 -5.86
N MET A 126 12.79 -1.53 -5.16
CA MET A 126 13.68 -2.49 -4.51
C MET A 126 14.47 -3.33 -5.51
N ALA A 127 13.82 -3.79 -6.58
CA ALA A 127 14.48 -4.54 -7.64
C ALA A 127 15.53 -3.68 -8.38
N ALA A 128 15.21 -2.42 -8.68
CA ALA A 128 16.16 -1.48 -9.27
C ALA A 128 17.39 -1.26 -8.37
N ARG A 129 17.16 -1.06 -7.07
CA ARG A 129 18.24 -0.93 -6.09
C ARG A 129 19.12 -2.18 -6.00
N GLU A 130 18.53 -3.38 -6.02
CA GLU A 130 19.28 -4.65 -6.01
C GLU A 130 20.13 -4.83 -7.28
N ASP A 131 19.60 -4.45 -8.44
CA ASP A 131 20.34 -4.46 -9.70
C ASP A 131 21.55 -3.51 -9.64
N LEU A 132 21.34 -2.28 -9.16
CA LEU A 132 22.41 -1.30 -8.98
C LEU A 132 23.48 -1.78 -7.99
N ILE A 133 23.11 -2.40 -6.86
CA ILE A 133 24.06 -3.00 -5.92
C ILE A 133 24.87 -4.11 -6.59
N SER A 134 24.22 -4.97 -7.36
CA SER A 134 24.85 -6.08 -8.07
C SER A 134 25.85 -5.57 -9.12
N ARG A 135 25.44 -4.58 -9.91
CA ARG A 135 26.31 -3.91 -10.90
C ARG A 135 27.49 -3.20 -10.23
N ARG A 136 27.27 -2.50 -9.11
CA ARG A 136 28.36 -1.88 -8.33
C ARG A 136 29.39 -2.92 -7.89
N GLY A 137 28.94 -4.04 -7.33
CA GLY A 137 29.83 -5.12 -6.88
C GLY A 137 30.54 -5.84 -8.04
N PHE A 138 29.95 -5.89 -9.23
CA PHE A 138 30.63 -6.35 -10.44
C PHE A 138 31.73 -5.36 -10.88
N LEU A 139 31.42 -4.07 -10.97
CA LEU A 139 32.39 -3.04 -11.38
C LEU A 139 33.56 -2.93 -10.40
N GLN A 140 33.32 -3.08 -9.10
CA GLN A 140 34.37 -3.12 -8.08
C GLN A 140 35.37 -4.25 -8.35
N ARG A 141 34.88 -5.48 -8.59
CA ARG A 141 35.74 -6.62 -8.94
C ARG A 141 36.50 -6.39 -10.23
N CYS A 142 35.84 -5.88 -11.27
CA CYS A 142 36.53 -5.54 -12.51
C CYS A 142 37.62 -4.48 -12.30
N LEU A 143 37.40 -3.49 -11.44
CA LEU A 143 38.41 -2.48 -11.10
C LEU A 143 39.59 -3.07 -10.33
N GLU A 144 39.32 -3.99 -9.39
CA GLU A 144 40.36 -4.74 -8.68
C GLU A 144 41.24 -5.52 -9.66
N ASP A 145 40.63 -6.27 -10.58
CA ASP A 145 41.33 -7.03 -11.62
C ASP A 145 42.20 -6.12 -12.52
N LEU A 146 41.65 -4.98 -12.96
CA LEU A 146 42.37 -4.00 -13.78
C LEU A 146 43.53 -3.36 -13.03
N ASN A 147 43.33 -3.01 -11.76
CA ASN A 147 44.40 -2.46 -10.92
C ASN A 147 45.51 -3.50 -10.71
N GLN A 148 45.17 -4.77 -10.53
CA GLN A 148 46.15 -5.84 -10.40
C GLN A 148 46.94 -6.06 -11.70
N ARG A 149 46.27 -6.01 -12.86
CA ARG A 149 46.95 -6.03 -14.16
C ARG A 149 47.85 -4.81 -14.36
N LEU A 150 47.42 -3.62 -13.95
CA LEU A 150 48.24 -2.40 -14.00
C LEU A 150 49.48 -2.52 -13.12
N LEU A 151 49.39 -3.12 -11.93
CA LEU A 151 50.53 -3.34 -11.06
C LEU A 151 51.59 -4.22 -11.75
N VAL A 152 51.17 -5.33 -12.36
CA VAL A 152 52.08 -6.23 -13.10
C VAL A 152 52.70 -5.53 -14.31
N LEU A 153 51.89 -4.92 -15.18
CA LEU A 153 52.38 -4.22 -16.37
C LEU A 153 53.32 -3.06 -16.04
N SER A 154 53.08 -2.36 -14.93
CA SER A 154 53.94 -1.27 -14.47
C SER A 154 55.30 -1.78 -13.98
N ALA A 155 55.33 -2.93 -13.29
CA ALA A 155 56.57 -3.58 -12.88
C ALA A 155 57.38 -4.05 -14.11
N ASP A 156 56.72 -4.67 -15.08
CA ASP A 156 57.35 -5.09 -16.34
C ASP A 156 57.92 -3.91 -17.13
N ALA A 157 57.23 -2.76 -17.09
CA ALA A 157 57.65 -1.53 -17.77
C ALA A 157 58.90 -0.91 -17.15
N GLN A 158 59.05 -1.01 -15.84
CA GLN A 158 60.24 -0.54 -15.12
C GLN A 158 61.45 -1.43 -15.42
N SER A 159 61.28 -2.75 -15.54
CA SER A 159 62.38 -3.68 -15.86
C SER A 159 62.93 -3.50 -17.29
N CYS A 160 62.10 -3.09 -18.24
CA CYS A 160 62.49 -2.89 -19.64
C CYS A 160 63.32 -1.61 -19.89
N GLY A 161 63.53 -0.75 -18.89
CA GLY A 161 64.16 0.57 -19.04
C GLY A 161 65.66 0.58 -19.33
N GLU A 162 66.37 -0.54 -19.09
CA GLU A 162 67.85 -0.58 -19.15
C GLU A 162 68.43 -1.12 -20.48
N VAL A 163 67.61 -1.48 -21.46
CA VAL A 163 68.06 -2.19 -22.67
C VAL A 163 68.06 -1.29 -23.92
N THR A 164 69.19 -1.22 -24.63
CA THR A 164 69.42 -0.23 -25.72
C THR A 164 69.11 -0.72 -27.14
N SER A 165 68.74 -1.98 -27.32
CA SER A 165 68.52 -2.59 -28.65
C SER A 165 67.23 -2.11 -29.33
N SER A 166 67.21 -2.02 -30.66
CA SER A 166 66.03 -1.56 -31.43
C SER A 166 64.78 -2.41 -31.20
N SER A 167 64.94 -3.73 -31.02
CA SER A 167 63.86 -4.67 -30.65
C SER A 167 63.27 -4.36 -29.27
N SER A 168 64.11 -4.07 -28.26
CA SER A 168 63.65 -3.73 -26.91
C SER A 168 62.84 -2.42 -26.86
N ARG A 169 63.19 -1.44 -27.70
CA ARG A 169 62.43 -0.18 -27.81
C ARG A 169 61.02 -0.40 -28.37
N ALA A 170 60.87 -1.30 -29.34
CA ALA A 170 59.56 -1.64 -29.90
C ALA A 170 58.68 -2.38 -28.87
N ALA A 171 59.27 -3.32 -28.11
CA ALA A 171 58.59 -4.02 -27.01
C ALA A 171 58.17 -3.05 -25.89
N SER A 172 59.06 -2.14 -25.48
CA SER A 172 58.76 -1.11 -24.47
C SER A 172 57.62 -0.17 -24.90
N ARG A 173 57.56 0.22 -26.18
CA ARG A 173 56.46 1.03 -26.71
C ARG A 173 55.11 0.29 -26.66
N ARG A 174 55.09 -1.00 -27.02
CA ARG A 174 53.87 -1.83 -26.95
C ARG A 174 53.37 -1.95 -25.51
N LEU A 175 54.28 -2.21 -24.57
CA LEU A 175 53.94 -2.32 -23.16
C LEU A 175 53.39 -1.01 -22.57
N ARG A 176 53.96 0.15 -22.95
CA ARG A 176 53.42 1.46 -22.54
C ARG A 176 52.01 1.69 -23.10
N SER A 177 51.77 1.33 -24.37
CA SER A 177 50.43 1.40 -24.97
C SER A 177 49.42 0.55 -24.19
N GLU A 178 49.81 -0.67 -23.83
CA GLU A 178 48.95 -1.56 -23.05
C GLU A 178 48.65 -1.00 -21.64
N VAL A 179 49.64 -0.40 -20.98
CA VAL A 179 49.44 0.29 -19.69
C VAL A 179 48.43 1.43 -19.85
N ASP A 180 48.56 2.26 -20.88
CA ASP A 180 47.67 3.40 -21.11
C ASP A 180 46.23 2.95 -21.46
N GLU A 181 46.09 1.86 -22.23
CA GLU A 181 44.80 1.24 -22.52
C GLU A 181 44.12 0.70 -21.26
N VAL A 182 44.84 -0.03 -20.41
CA VAL A 182 44.29 -0.58 -19.16
C VAL A 182 43.95 0.55 -18.18
N LYS A 183 44.74 1.63 -18.12
CA LYS A 183 44.43 2.83 -17.32
C LYS A 183 43.13 3.49 -17.80
N SER A 184 43.00 3.73 -19.10
CA SER A 184 41.79 4.30 -19.70
C SER A 184 40.55 3.47 -19.37
N PHE A 185 40.66 2.14 -19.47
CA PHE A 185 39.57 1.23 -19.13
C PHE A 185 39.24 1.26 -17.63
N ALA A 186 40.26 1.33 -16.75
CA ALA A 186 40.05 1.49 -15.32
C ALA A 186 39.36 2.83 -14.97
N ASP A 187 39.76 3.93 -15.62
CA ASP A 187 39.13 5.24 -15.41
C ASP A 187 37.67 5.25 -15.85
N ALA A 188 37.35 4.63 -16.99
CA ALA A 188 35.97 4.47 -17.45
C ALA A 188 35.11 3.69 -16.42
N ARG A 189 35.66 2.62 -15.82
CA ARG A 189 34.97 1.84 -14.79
C ARG A 189 34.84 2.58 -13.47
N ARG A 190 35.81 3.42 -13.09
CA ARG A 190 35.71 4.30 -11.91
C ARG A 190 34.58 5.31 -12.07
N GLU A 191 34.46 5.92 -13.25
CA GLU A 191 33.39 6.87 -13.55
C GLU A 191 32.02 6.19 -13.55
N GLU A 192 31.90 4.99 -14.13
CA GLU A 192 30.67 4.20 -14.07
C GLU A 192 30.30 3.83 -12.62
N LEU A 193 31.28 3.41 -11.81
CA LEU A 193 31.09 3.12 -10.39
C LEU A 193 30.61 4.36 -9.62
N ARG A 194 31.15 5.55 -9.94
CA ARG A 194 30.74 6.82 -9.36
C ARG A 194 29.27 7.11 -9.66
N ARG A 195 28.87 6.96 -10.93
CA ARG A 195 27.47 7.17 -11.36
C ARG A 195 26.50 6.23 -10.66
N ILE A 196 26.81 4.92 -10.60
CA ILE A 196 25.97 3.94 -9.90
C ILE A 196 25.88 4.26 -8.41
N SER A 197 26.96 4.74 -7.80
CA SER A 197 26.96 5.15 -6.40
C SER A 197 26.07 6.37 -6.15
N ASP A 198 26.14 7.36 -7.04
CA ASP A 198 25.27 8.55 -7.00
C ASP A 198 23.79 8.17 -7.20
N GLU A 199 23.49 7.27 -8.15
CA GLU A 199 22.15 6.72 -8.40
C GLU A 199 21.61 5.95 -7.18
N LEU A 200 22.43 5.09 -6.56
CA LEU A 200 22.05 4.37 -5.34
C LEU A 200 21.71 5.31 -4.19
N VAL A 201 22.46 6.40 -4.02
CA VAL A 201 22.17 7.42 -3.00
C VAL A 201 20.86 8.14 -3.31
N HIS A 202 20.61 8.45 -4.58
CA HIS A 202 19.38 9.10 -5.01
C HIS A 202 18.14 8.21 -4.80
N GLU A 203 18.19 6.94 -5.25
CA GLU A 203 17.08 5.98 -5.07
C GLU A 203 16.81 5.67 -3.60
N SER A 204 17.86 5.56 -2.77
CA SER A 204 17.75 5.16 -1.37
C SER A 204 17.35 6.28 -0.40
N SER A 205 17.66 7.54 -0.72
CA SER A 205 17.50 8.64 0.26
C SER A 205 16.07 9.15 0.39
N ALA A 206 15.42 9.54 -0.70
CA ALA A 206 14.14 10.25 -0.64
C ALA A 206 12.97 9.46 -1.26
N THR A 207 13.16 8.85 -2.43
CA THR A 207 12.04 8.32 -3.21
C THR A 207 11.52 7.01 -2.64
N LEU A 208 12.39 6.00 -2.46
CA LEU A 208 11.96 4.69 -1.97
C LEU A 208 11.50 4.74 -0.51
N THR A 209 12.15 5.55 0.32
CA THR A 209 11.78 5.78 1.73
C THR A 209 10.41 6.45 1.83
N HIS A 210 10.15 7.47 1.01
CA HIS A 210 8.86 8.14 0.93
C HIS A 210 7.74 7.18 0.49
N VAL A 211 7.93 6.44 -0.60
CA VAL A 211 6.93 5.50 -1.14
C VAL A 211 6.65 4.37 -0.14
N ARG A 212 7.67 3.87 0.56
CA ARG A 212 7.49 2.90 1.66
C ARG A 212 6.69 3.48 2.83
N GLY A 213 6.98 4.71 3.22
CA GLY A 213 6.24 5.42 4.26
C GLY A 213 4.76 5.61 3.87
N GLU A 214 4.49 5.96 2.62
CA GLU A 214 3.13 6.06 2.10
C GLU A 214 2.41 4.71 2.05
N ALA A 215 3.07 3.65 1.60
CA ALA A 215 2.53 2.30 1.58
C ALA A 215 2.12 1.86 3.00
N ALA A 216 2.99 2.09 3.99
CA ALA A 216 2.73 1.78 5.38
C ALA A 216 1.55 2.58 5.96
N ARG A 217 1.45 3.88 5.66
CA ARG A 217 0.30 4.72 6.05
C ARG A 217 -1.01 4.22 5.42
N CYS A 218 -0.98 3.87 4.13
CA CYS A 218 -2.16 3.35 3.42
C CYS A 218 -2.61 2.00 4.01
N ALA A 219 -1.69 1.08 4.24
CA ALA A 219 -1.96 -0.21 4.86
C ALA A 219 -2.47 -0.09 6.31
N SER A 220 -1.95 0.89 7.08
CA SER A 220 -2.47 1.20 8.42
C SER A 220 -3.90 1.74 8.36
N ALA A 221 -4.17 2.69 7.47
CA ALA A 221 -5.50 3.23 7.25
C ALA A 221 -6.51 2.15 6.85
N ARG A 222 -6.13 1.25 5.93
CA ARG A 222 -6.97 0.12 5.53
C ARG A 222 -7.24 -0.82 6.70
N ARG A 223 -6.22 -1.18 7.50
CA ARG A 223 -6.40 -2.03 8.70
C ARG A 223 -7.36 -1.40 9.70
N MET A 224 -7.32 -0.09 9.91
CA MET A 224 -8.30 0.60 10.74
C MET A 224 -9.71 0.50 10.16
N VAL A 225 -9.88 0.66 8.84
CA VAL A 225 -11.17 0.51 8.16
C VAL A 225 -11.70 -0.93 8.28
N ASP A 226 -10.86 -1.92 8.03
CA ASP A 226 -11.20 -3.35 8.13
C ASP A 226 -11.59 -3.71 9.58
N SER A 227 -10.86 -3.19 10.57
CA SER A 227 -11.18 -3.38 12.00
C SER A 227 -12.52 -2.75 12.36
N ARG A 228 -12.83 -1.56 11.84
CA ARG A 228 -14.11 -0.88 12.02
C ARG A 228 -15.26 -1.67 11.39
N LEU A 229 -15.07 -2.21 10.20
CA LEU A 229 -16.06 -3.07 9.53
C LEU A 229 -16.27 -4.39 10.27
N ALA A 230 -15.23 -4.96 10.89
CA ALA A 230 -15.32 -6.18 11.66
C ALA A 230 -16.23 -6.05 12.90
N LEU A 231 -16.42 -4.84 13.43
CA LEU A 231 -17.32 -4.56 14.55
C LEU A 231 -18.81 -4.63 14.18
N ILE A 232 -19.15 -4.66 12.88
CA ILE A 232 -20.52 -4.84 12.41
C ILE A 232 -20.85 -6.34 12.49
N PRO A 233 -21.93 -6.76 13.19
CA PRO A 233 -22.32 -8.17 13.28
C PRO A 233 -22.47 -8.79 11.88
N PRO A 234 -22.04 -10.05 11.67
CA PRO A 234 -22.09 -10.71 10.37
C PRO A 234 -23.49 -10.72 9.76
N ASP A 235 -24.54 -10.89 10.57
CA ASP A 235 -25.95 -10.87 10.14
C ASP A 235 -26.40 -9.51 9.56
N GLN A 236 -25.62 -8.45 9.79
CA GLN A 236 -25.85 -7.09 9.26
C GLN A 236 -24.87 -6.72 8.14
N ARG A 237 -23.93 -7.61 7.80
CA ARG A 237 -22.98 -7.44 6.69
C ARG A 237 -23.62 -7.72 5.33
N ASP A 238 -24.77 -8.39 5.25
CA ASP A 238 -25.41 -8.75 3.97
C ASP A 238 -26.74 -8.04 3.70
N LEU A 239 -27.22 -7.16 4.58
CA LEU A 239 -28.54 -6.50 4.45
C LEU A 239 -28.62 -5.39 3.37
N SER A 240 -27.68 -5.31 2.43
CA SER A 240 -27.65 -4.25 1.40
C SER A 240 -27.98 -4.71 -0.02
N VAL A 241 -28.72 -5.82 -0.19
CA VAL A 241 -29.29 -6.22 -1.50
C VAL A 241 -30.81 -6.45 -1.47
N GLY A 242 -31.44 -6.60 -0.29
CA GLY A 242 -32.86 -7.01 -0.20
C GLY A 242 -33.93 -5.91 -0.20
N ALA A 243 -33.59 -4.64 0.06
CA ALA A 243 -34.62 -3.61 0.34
C ALA A 243 -34.94 -2.67 -0.84
N GLY A 244 -34.67 -3.11 -2.08
CA GLY A 244 -34.97 -2.35 -3.30
C GLY A 244 -35.48 -3.20 -4.45
N GLN A 245 -35.86 -4.46 -4.22
CA GLN A 245 -36.28 -5.39 -5.26
C GLN A 245 -37.81 -5.46 -5.40
N CYS A 246 -38.45 -4.29 -5.45
CA CYS A 246 -39.76 -4.15 -6.07
C CYS A 246 -39.62 -3.10 -7.19
N CYS A 247 -39.93 -3.53 -8.41
CA CYS A 247 -40.03 -2.73 -9.64
C CYS A 247 -38.71 -2.47 -10.43
N SER A 248 -38.30 -3.43 -11.26
CA SER A 248 -38.24 -3.25 -12.73
C SER A 248 -37.58 -4.45 -13.42
N LYS A 249 -38.34 -5.12 -14.29
CA LYS A 249 -37.89 -6.24 -15.15
C LYS A 249 -37.03 -5.74 -16.35
N GLN A 250 -36.04 -4.87 -16.16
CA GLN A 250 -35.38 -4.23 -17.31
C GLN A 250 -33.85 -4.08 -17.26
N SER A 251 -33.12 -4.79 -16.39
CA SER A 251 -31.65 -4.62 -16.28
C SER A 251 -30.84 -5.92 -16.28
N THR A 252 -31.19 -6.90 -17.12
CA THR A 252 -30.29 -8.03 -17.43
C THR A 252 -29.39 -7.76 -18.64
N ARG A 253 -29.70 -6.75 -19.46
CA ARG A 253 -28.92 -6.41 -20.67
C ARG A 253 -27.66 -5.58 -20.38
N ARG A 254 -27.69 -4.66 -19.41
CA ARG A 254 -26.53 -3.82 -19.04
C ARG A 254 -25.45 -4.59 -18.28
N SER A 255 -25.84 -5.52 -17.41
CA SER A 255 -24.90 -6.41 -16.69
C SER A 255 -24.15 -7.34 -17.66
N ARG A 256 -24.83 -7.89 -18.67
CA ARG A 256 -24.19 -8.73 -19.68
C ARG A 256 -23.23 -7.96 -20.59
N VAL A 257 -23.55 -6.72 -20.94
CA VAL A 257 -22.64 -5.84 -21.71
C VAL A 257 -21.40 -5.43 -20.90
N ALA A 258 -21.54 -5.15 -19.61
CA ALA A 258 -20.41 -4.84 -18.74
C ALA A 258 -19.48 -6.05 -18.51
N VAL A 259 -20.05 -7.25 -18.36
CA VAL A 259 -19.29 -8.51 -18.26
C VAL A 259 -18.63 -8.86 -19.60
N MET A 260 -19.30 -8.64 -20.73
CA MET A 260 -18.70 -8.83 -22.06
C MET A 260 -17.60 -7.80 -22.36
N ALA A 261 -17.71 -6.55 -21.89
CA ALA A 261 -16.67 -5.53 -22.02
C ALA A 261 -15.44 -5.83 -21.15
N ALA A 262 -15.64 -6.34 -19.93
CA ALA A 262 -14.54 -6.81 -19.08
C ALA A 262 -13.80 -8.00 -19.70
N MET A 263 -14.53 -8.99 -20.24
CA MET A 263 -13.92 -10.13 -20.93
C MET A 263 -13.28 -9.76 -22.29
N ALA A 264 -13.77 -8.72 -22.98
CA ALA A 264 -13.14 -8.21 -24.19
C ALA A 264 -11.81 -7.48 -23.88
N GLY A 265 -11.73 -6.77 -22.75
CA GLY A 265 -10.48 -6.16 -22.27
C GLY A 265 -9.41 -7.19 -21.89
N GLU A 266 -9.81 -8.28 -21.24
CA GLU A 266 -8.92 -9.41 -20.90
C GLU A 266 -8.38 -10.11 -22.16
N ARG A 267 -9.24 -10.34 -23.17
CA ARG A 267 -8.80 -10.93 -24.46
C ARG A 267 -7.93 -9.99 -25.30
N ALA A 268 -8.13 -8.68 -25.18
CA ALA A 268 -7.27 -7.69 -25.86
C ALA A 268 -5.88 -7.60 -25.21
N ALA A 269 -5.79 -7.77 -23.88
CA ALA A 269 -4.52 -7.87 -23.18
C ALA A 269 -3.76 -9.17 -23.53
N ASP A 270 -4.47 -10.28 -23.73
CA ASP A 270 -3.88 -11.56 -24.17
C ASP A 270 -3.42 -11.53 -25.65
N ALA A 271 -4.09 -10.77 -26.52
CA ALA A 271 -3.69 -10.60 -27.91
C ALA A 271 -2.41 -9.75 -28.06
N LEU A 272 -2.18 -8.80 -27.14
CA LEU A 272 -0.94 -8.00 -27.09
C LEU A 272 0.28 -8.79 -26.61
N GLN A 273 0.09 -10.00 -26.07
CA GLN A 273 1.17 -10.88 -25.61
C GLN A 273 1.55 -11.98 -26.62
N ARG A 274 1.03 -11.92 -27.85
CA ARG A 274 1.32 -12.90 -28.91
C ARG A 274 1.93 -12.22 -30.15
N ASP A 275 2.89 -12.89 -30.79
CA ASP A 275 3.44 -12.44 -32.06
C ASP A 275 2.43 -12.62 -33.22
N SER A 276 2.77 -12.14 -34.42
CA SER A 276 1.94 -12.28 -35.63
C SER A 276 1.72 -13.73 -36.10
N GLN A 277 2.33 -14.71 -35.42
CA GLN A 277 2.13 -16.15 -35.61
C GLN A 277 1.40 -16.82 -34.43
N GLY A 278 0.93 -16.05 -33.45
CA GLY A 278 0.12 -16.54 -32.33
C GLY A 278 0.90 -17.17 -31.17
N ARG A 279 2.22 -16.97 -31.06
CA ARG A 279 3.04 -17.52 -29.97
C ARG A 279 3.18 -16.52 -28.81
N LEU A 280 3.12 -17.03 -27.58
CA LEU A 280 3.28 -16.24 -26.35
C LEU A 280 4.71 -15.69 -26.22
N LEU A 281 4.83 -14.37 -26.04
CA LEU A 281 6.12 -13.64 -25.95
C LEU A 281 6.91 -13.91 -24.66
N SER A 282 6.34 -14.63 -23.69
CA SER A 282 7.00 -14.95 -22.40
C SER A 282 8.06 -16.07 -22.50
N GLY A 283 8.26 -16.69 -23.66
CA GLY A 283 9.18 -17.83 -23.85
C GLY A 283 10.59 -17.52 -24.40
N LEU A 284 10.93 -16.26 -24.72
CA LEU A 284 12.15 -15.95 -25.50
C LEU A 284 13.44 -15.62 -24.71
N LYS A 285 13.54 -15.98 -23.42
CA LYS A 285 14.77 -15.70 -22.63
C LYS A 285 15.74 -16.87 -22.43
N HIS A 286 15.53 -18.05 -23.05
CA HIS A 286 16.42 -19.21 -22.85
C HIS A 286 16.81 -20.00 -24.12
N ARG A 287 17.16 -19.33 -25.22
CA ARG A 287 17.84 -19.99 -26.35
C ARG A 287 19.20 -19.34 -26.67
N ARG A 288 20.22 -19.90 -26.03
CA ARG A 288 21.61 -20.14 -26.47
C ARG A 288 22.22 -19.12 -27.45
N LEU A 289 23.09 -18.28 -26.90
CA LEU A 289 24.32 -17.87 -27.59
C LEU A 289 25.28 -19.06 -27.60
N SER A 290 25.18 -19.90 -28.63
CA SER A 290 26.22 -20.85 -28.99
C SER A 290 26.18 -21.06 -30.51
N GLN A 291 26.88 -20.18 -31.23
CA GLN A 291 27.75 -20.43 -32.39
C GLN A 291 28.21 -19.08 -32.93
#